data_AF-A0A9E3EPC0-F1
#
_entry.id   AF-A0A9E3EPC0-F1
#
_cell.length_a   1.000
_cell.length_b   1.000
_cell.length_c   1.000
_cell.angle_alpha   90.00
_cell.angle_beta   90.00
_cell.angle_gamma   90.00
#
_symmetry.space_group_name_H-M   'P 1'
#
loop_
_entity.id
_entity.type
_entity.pdbx_description
1 polymer ?
#
loop_
_entity_poly.entity_id
_entity_poly.type
_entity_poly.pdbx_seq_one_letter_code
_entity_poly.pdbx_strand_id
1 'polypeptide(L)'
;MADTSYASCGDLSLAYQVFGDGPVELVFVAPQIGSHVELCWTLPEFKAFFERLATFCRVLLFDPAGFGLSDPVPKVRTLDDRAVEIEAVMDAVGFGKAAIFAVGEGGPGAMVFAATQPERTRALILNGTTAYPGLTGWDDIDGDAAQLRARVLRELGEDYTPSTEQLAHAQELGRAVRSTWGSGAAFRIAMPSYGSIRQLAMLERMYASPGMARASFEALFRIDVRPILPTISAPTLVIHARNDLVPVQWGRYLADHIPGARYLEVDGAYQTPWLTEPDTILTEVEEFLTGSHAAPSQSHRALRTVLFTDMVASTQHAAAAGDERWRAVLHRFAEITAELTQRFGGTVVKSTGDGHLATFDGPTQAIRCAEALRADAEALGIQIRAGIHTGECELMDTDIGGIAVHIAARILGEAGAGEILVSRTVRDLVVGSGTGFEDRGPVELRGVPGSWQLLAVDRHGPRAGSPEAELASMPTPGRRTAMRRSDRAVEAMARRAPWIVRGIASLTPATRRR
;
A
#
# COMPACT_ATOMS: atom_id res chain seq x y z
N MET A 1 -12.66 5.92 -8.58
CA MET A 1 -12.79 6.85 -7.44
C MET A 1 -14.24 6.82 -7.05
N ALA A 2 -14.56 6.76 -5.75
CA ALA A 2 -15.94 6.69 -5.30
C ALA A 2 -16.67 8.00 -5.62
N ASP A 3 -17.95 7.92 -5.97
CA ASP A 3 -18.76 9.11 -6.24
C ASP A 3 -19.19 9.78 -4.93
N THR A 4 -19.04 11.10 -4.86
CA THR A 4 -19.49 11.90 -3.71
C THR A 4 -21.01 12.07 -3.74
N SER A 5 -21.66 11.76 -2.62
CA SER A 5 -23.11 11.89 -2.41
C SER A 5 -23.39 12.69 -1.14
N TYR A 6 -24.65 13.06 -0.91
CA TYR A 6 -25.06 13.87 0.25
C TYR A 6 -26.16 13.19 1.06
N ALA A 7 -25.94 13.05 2.36
CA ALA A 7 -26.92 12.55 3.32
C ALA A 7 -27.66 13.73 3.97
N SER A 8 -28.97 13.61 4.17
CA SER A 8 -29.74 14.59 4.93
C SER A 8 -29.58 14.35 6.43
N CYS A 9 -29.17 15.39 7.16
CA CYS A 9 -29.07 15.41 8.61
C CYS A 9 -29.87 16.60 9.13
N GLY A 10 -31.19 16.44 9.19
CA GLY A 10 -32.11 17.56 9.39
C GLY A 10 -32.04 18.51 8.20
N ASP A 11 -31.77 19.80 8.47
CA ASP A 11 -31.64 20.83 7.43
C ASP A 11 -30.25 20.89 6.79
N LEU A 12 -29.33 19.98 7.18
CA LEU A 12 -27.95 19.95 6.69
C LEU A 12 -27.74 18.82 5.67
N SER A 13 -26.83 19.05 4.73
CA SER A 13 -26.32 18.08 3.78
C SER A 13 -24.90 17.66 4.17
N LEU A 14 -24.70 16.37 4.42
CA LEU A 14 -23.40 15.78 4.75
C LEU A 14 -22.82 15.08 3.53
N ALA A 15 -21.68 15.56 3.02
CA ALA A 15 -20.95 14.93 1.95
C ALA A 15 -20.33 13.62 2.42
N TYR A 16 -20.55 12.54 1.66
CA TYR A 16 -20.00 11.22 1.95
C TYR A 16 -19.63 10.46 0.69
N GLN A 17 -18.81 9.43 0.86
CA GLN A 17 -18.45 8.44 -0.15
C GLN A 17 -18.54 7.04 0.45
N VAL A 18 -18.91 6.07 -0.39
CA VAL A 18 -18.89 4.64 -0.05
C VAL A 18 -18.02 3.90 -1.03
N PHE A 19 -17.14 3.03 -0.52
CA PHE A 19 -16.25 2.22 -1.33
C PHE A 19 -15.88 0.91 -0.62
N GLY A 20 -15.33 -0.03 -1.38
CA GLY A 20 -15.10 -1.40 -0.93
C GLY A 20 -16.35 -2.26 -1.01
N ASP A 21 -16.11 -3.56 -1.14
CA ASP A 21 -17.11 -4.62 -1.26
C ASP A 21 -16.95 -5.69 -0.17
N GLY A 22 -16.10 -5.42 0.83
CA GLY A 22 -15.87 -6.30 1.95
C GLY A 22 -17.13 -6.50 2.84
N PRO A 23 -17.21 -7.63 3.57
CA PRO A 23 -18.41 -8.02 4.30
C PRO A 23 -18.68 -7.21 5.57
N VAL A 24 -17.73 -6.40 6.05
CA VAL A 24 -17.90 -5.59 7.27
C VAL A 24 -18.27 -4.15 6.90
N GLU A 25 -19.44 -3.70 7.32
CA GLU A 25 -19.82 -2.28 7.21
C GLU A 25 -19.00 -1.46 8.21
N LEU A 26 -18.31 -0.42 7.73
CA LEU A 26 -17.46 0.44 8.55
C LEU A 26 -17.72 1.91 8.26
N VAL A 27 -17.94 2.70 9.30
CA VAL A 27 -17.99 4.17 9.23
C VAL A 27 -16.65 4.72 9.70
N PHE A 28 -15.97 5.44 8.83
CA PHE A 28 -14.73 6.13 9.14
C PHE A 28 -15.02 7.57 9.57
N VAL A 29 -14.84 7.85 10.85
CA VAL A 29 -15.03 9.16 11.47
C VAL A 29 -13.67 9.86 11.56
N ALA A 30 -13.35 10.63 10.54
CA ALA A 30 -12.06 11.28 10.42
C ALA A 30 -11.90 12.46 11.40
N PRO A 31 -10.67 12.99 11.62
CA PRO A 31 -10.48 14.19 12.41
C PRO A 31 -11.17 15.38 11.73
N GLN A 32 -11.87 16.21 12.51
CA GLN A 32 -12.69 17.30 11.97
C GLN A 32 -11.87 18.26 11.11
N ILE A 33 -10.72 18.72 11.62
CA ILE A 33 -9.80 19.59 10.86
C ILE A 33 -8.82 18.81 9.98
N GLY A 34 -9.05 17.52 9.69
CA GLY A 34 -8.05 16.62 9.11
C GLY A 34 -8.55 15.71 7.97
N SER A 35 -9.75 15.96 7.43
CA SER A 35 -10.29 15.16 6.33
C SER A 35 -11.11 15.96 5.34
N HIS A 36 -11.19 15.43 4.12
CA HIS A 36 -12.01 15.92 3.03
C HIS A 36 -12.27 14.75 2.06
N VAL A 37 -13.54 14.39 1.85
CA VAL A 37 -13.95 13.18 1.11
C VAL A 37 -13.31 13.04 -0.28
N GLU A 38 -13.08 14.13 -1.01
CA GLU A 38 -12.38 14.09 -2.30
C GLU A 38 -10.86 14.26 -2.22
N LEU A 39 -10.36 15.26 -1.47
CA LEU A 39 -8.94 15.63 -1.51
C LEU A 39 -8.03 14.58 -0.89
N CYS A 40 -8.50 13.81 0.08
CA CYS A 40 -7.69 12.77 0.72
C CYS A 40 -7.22 11.70 -0.29
N TRP A 41 -7.97 11.43 -1.38
CA TRP A 41 -7.56 10.51 -2.44
C TRP A 41 -6.35 10.96 -3.25
N THR A 42 -5.99 12.25 -3.16
CA THR A 42 -4.77 12.77 -3.79
C THR A 42 -3.50 12.38 -3.01
N LEU A 43 -3.65 11.87 -1.77
CA LEU A 43 -2.57 11.42 -0.91
C LEU A 43 -2.33 9.92 -1.17
N PRO A 44 -1.15 9.50 -1.70
CA PRO A 44 -0.89 8.09 -2.02
C PRO A 44 -1.03 7.14 -0.83
N GLU A 45 -0.62 7.58 0.36
CA GLU A 45 -0.66 6.81 1.59
C GLU A 45 -2.10 6.58 2.06
N PHE A 46 -2.94 7.62 2.00
CA PHE A 46 -4.37 7.52 2.27
C PHE A 46 -5.02 6.52 1.29
N LYS A 47 -4.75 6.68 -0.01
CA LYS A 47 -5.30 5.80 -1.04
C LYS A 47 -4.92 4.34 -0.78
N ALA A 48 -3.65 4.04 -0.53
CA ALA A 48 -3.18 2.68 -0.27
C ALA A 48 -3.81 2.07 0.99
N PHE A 49 -3.91 2.86 2.07
CA PHE A 49 -4.54 2.41 3.32
C PHE A 49 -6.01 2.05 3.12
N PHE A 50 -6.77 2.91 2.45
CA PHE A 50 -8.20 2.68 2.22
C PHE A 50 -8.48 1.64 1.13
N GLU A 51 -7.61 1.47 0.13
CA GLU A 51 -7.68 0.34 -0.81
C GLU A 51 -7.51 -1.00 -0.08
N ARG A 52 -6.58 -1.08 0.89
CA ARG A 52 -6.40 -2.29 1.70
C ARG A 52 -7.56 -2.50 2.69
N LEU A 53 -8.04 -1.45 3.36
CA LEU A 53 -9.20 -1.54 4.26
C LEU A 53 -10.47 -1.98 3.50
N ALA A 54 -10.64 -1.52 2.27
CA ALA A 54 -11.77 -1.82 1.41
C ALA A 54 -11.87 -3.30 0.98
N THR A 55 -10.81 -4.10 1.14
CA THR A 55 -10.81 -5.52 0.75
C THR A 55 -11.58 -6.40 1.73
N PHE A 56 -11.76 -5.93 2.98
CA PHE A 56 -12.53 -6.63 4.00
C PHE A 56 -13.63 -5.75 4.64
N CYS A 57 -13.68 -4.46 4.31
CA CYS A 57 -14.76 -3.56 4.71
C CYS A 57 -15.48 -2.91 3.52
N ARG A 58 -16.79 -2.67 3.67
CA ARG A 58 -17.52 -1.65 2.93
C ARG A 58 -17.46 -0.36 3.76
N VAL A 59 -16.65 0.59 3.31
CA VAL A 59 -16.27 1.78 4.06
C VAL A 59 -17.14 2.96 3.65
N LEU A 60 -17.72 3.63 4.64
CA LEU A 60 -18.33 4.95 4.53
C LEU A 60 -17.38 5.99 5.10
N LEU A 61 -16.98 6.96 4.29
CA LEU A 61 -16.22 8.14 4.68
C LEU A 61 -17.12 9.37 4.50
N PHE A 62 -17.13 10.30 5.44
CA PHE A 62 -17.92 11.52 5.32
C PHE A 62 -17.19 12.73 5.91
N ASP A 63 -17.57 13.91 5.42
CA ASP A 63 -17.16 15.19 6.00
C ASP A 63 -18.20 15.61 7.06
N PRO A 64 -17.82 15.87 8.32
CA PRO A 64 -18.75 16.38 9.32
C PRO A 64 -19.29 17.77 8.95
N ALA A 65 -20.46 18.15 9.48
CA ALA A 65 -21.01 19.47 9.18
C ALA A 65 -20.06 20.60 9.63
N GLY A 66 -19.84 21.58 8.76
CA GLY A 66 -18.84 22.64 8.93
C GLY A 66 -17.48 22.37 8.27
N PHE A 67 -17.26 21.18 7.71
CA PHE A 67 -15.97 20.75 7.17
C PHE A 67 -16.10 20.20 5.76
N GLY A 68 -14.98 20.27 5.02
CA GLY A 68 -14.85 19.72 3.67
C GLY A 68 -15.99 20.17 2.74
N LEU A 69 -16.71 19.21 2.17
CA LEU A 69 -17.81 19.45 1.24
C LEU A 69 -19.21 19.48 1.90
N SER A 70 -19.30 19.26 3.21
CA SER A 70 -20.57 19.33 3.94
C SER A 70 -21.00 20.76 4.21
N ASP A 71 -22.30 20.94 4.50
CA ASP A 71 -22.86 22.28 4.73
C ASP A 71 -22.12 23.04 5.83
N PRO A 72 -21.87 24.36 5.64
CA PRO A 72 -21.26 25.20 6.66
C PRO A 72 -22.25 25.40 7.82
N VAL A 73 -21.71 25.43 9.05
CA VAL A 73 -22.51 25.66 10.26
C VAL A 73 -22.11 26.97 10.94
N PRO A 74 -23.05 27.74 11.50
CA PRO A 74 -22.74 29.03 12.13
C PRO A 74 -22.06 28.89 13.49
N LYS A 75 -22.13 27.70 14.11
CA LYS A 75 -21.54 27.36 15.41
C LYS A 75 -21.04 25.93 15.40
N VAL A 76 -20.04 25.65 16.23
CA VAL A 76 -19.56 24.28 16.48
C VAL A 76 -20.71 23.44 17.01
N ARG A 77 -20.77 22.20 16.56
CA ARG A 77 -21.83 21.26 16.95
C ARG A 77 -21.43 20.45 18.18
N THR A 78 -22.42 20.00 18.94
CA THR A 78 -22.21 19.23 20.17
C THR A 78 -21.76 17.80 19.87
N LEU A 79 -21.38 17.02 20.89
CA LEU A 79 -21.08 15.61 20.67
C LEU A 79 -22.32 14.79 20.29
N ASP A 80 -23.49 15.13 20.83
CA ASP A 80 -24.77 14.52 20.41
C ASP A 80 -25.07 14.81 18.95
N ASP A 81 -24.84 16.05 18.53
CA ASP A 81 -24.97 16.45 17.13
C ASP A 81 -24.03 15.65 16.21
N ARG A 82 -22.79 15.40 16.64
CA ARG A 82 -21.82 14.57 15.90
C ARG A 82 -22.25 13.10 15.84
N ALA A 83 -22.86 12.57 16.90
CA ALA A 83 -23.44 11.23 16.90
C ALA A 83 -24.63 11.12 15.93
N VAL A 84 -25.49 12.15 15.87
CA VAL A 84 -26.59 12.25 14.89
C VAL A 84 -26.07 12.30 13.45
N GLU A 85 -24.94 12.97 13.20
CA GLU A 85 -24.31 12.99 11.87
C GLU A 85 -23.84 11.60 11.44
N ILE A 86 -23.26 10.80 12.35
CA ILE A 86 -22.89 9.38 12.10
C ILE A 86 -24.13 8.55 11.76
N GLU A 87 -25.20 8.70 12.54
CA GLU A 87 -26.49 8.04 12.31
C GLU A 87 -27.07 8.39 10.94
N ALA A 88 -27.08 9.68 10.56
CA ALA A 88 -27.63 10.15 9.30
C ALA A 88 -26.91 9.57 8.07
N VAL A 89 -25.57 9.52 8.09
CA VAL A 89 -24.81 8.93 6.98
C VAL A 89 -24.98 7.42 6.91
N MET A 90 -25.08 6.73 8.05
CA MET A 90 -25.40 5.30 8.09
C MET A 90 -26.77 5.02 7.48
N ASP A 91 -27.79 5.80 7.83
CA ASP A 91 -29.15 5.65 7.30
C ASP A 91 -29.21 5.88 5.79
N ALA A 92 -28.49 6.89 5.29
CA ALA A 92 -28.43 7.21 3.87
C ALA A 92 -27.89 6.06 3.01
N VAL A 93 -27.02 5.21 3.56
CA VAL A 93 -26.41 4.08 2.83
C VAL A 93 -27.00 2.72 3.19
N GLY A 94 -27.90 2.69 4.18
CA GLY A 94 -28.55 1.48 4.68
C GLY A 94 -27.71 0.65 5.66
N PHE A 95 -26.73 1.24 6.34
CA PHE A 95 -25.95 0.55 7.38
C PHE A 95 -26.76 0.43 8.67
N GLY A 96 -27.31 -0.77 8.92
CA GLY A 96 -28.08 -1.05 10.12
C GLY A 96 -27.21 -1.19 11.37
N LYS A 97 -26.02 -1.78 11.23
CA LYS A 97 -25.05 -1.96 12.33
C LYS A 97 -23.62 -2.02 11.79
N ALA A 98 -22.81 -1.01 12.09
CA ALA A 98 -21.47 -0.85 11.51
C ALA A 98 -20.36 -0.81 12.57
N ALA A 99 -19.14 -1.14 12.16
CA ALA A 99 -17.94 -0.79 12.93
C ALA A 99 -17.67 0.70 12.79
N ILE A 100 -17.32 1.38 13.89
CA ILE A 100 -17.01 2.81 13.89
C ILE A 100 -15.51 2.97 14.08
N PHE A 101 -14.80 3.47 13.07
CA PHE A 101 -13.37 3.76 13.16
C PHE A 101 -13.19 5.28 13.25
N ALA A 102 -12.90 5.77 14.45
CA ALA A 102 -12.71 7.18 14.72
C ALA A 102 -11.23 7.54 14.95
N VAL A 103 -10.82 8.69 14.41
CA VAL A 103 -9.44 9.19 14.51
C VAL A 103 -9.42 10.57 15.16
N GLY A 104 -8.52 10.77 16.12
CA GLY A 104 -8.28 12.07 16.72
C GLY A 104 -9.56 12.74 17.24
N GLU A 105 -9.85 13.93 16.73
CA GLU A 105 -11.02 14.75 17.09
C GLU A 105 -12.38 14.08 16.80
N GLY A 106 -12.41 13.06 15.94
CA GLY A 106 -13.62 12.25 15.69
C GLY A 106 -13.97 11.31 16.84
N GLY A 107 -13.03 11.02 17.73
CA GLY A 107 -13.17 10.04 18.81
C GLY A 107 -14.29 10.34 19.80
N PRO A 108 -14.37 11.53 20.42
CA PRO A 108 -15.41 11.84 21.41
C PRO A 108 -16.84 11.70 20.89
N GLY A 109 -17.11 12.14 19.65
CA GLY A 109 -18.43 11.96 19.03
C GLY A 109 -18.76 10.49 18.76
N ALA A 110 -17.77 9.71 18.31
CA ALA A 110 -17.92 8.27 18.12
C ALA A 110 -18.11 7.50 19.43
N MET A 111 -17.47 7.93 20.52
CA MET A 111 -17.67 7.36 21.87
C MET A 111 -19.10 7.62 22.37
N VAL A 112 -19.62 8.84 22.17
CA VAL A 112 -21.02 9.16 22.48
C VAL A 112 -21.96 8.30 21.65
N PHE A 113 -21.75 8.22 20.33
CA PHE A 113 -22.55 7.34 19.45
C PHE A 113 -22.53 5.88 19.91
N ALA A 114 -21.36 5.33 20.23
CA ALA A 114 -21.23 3.94 20.68
C ALA A 114 -21.93 3.68 22.02
N ALA A 115 -21.95 4.66 22.91
CA ALA A 115 -22.63 4.58 24.21
C ALA A 115 -24.15 4.73 24.09
N THR A 116 -24.64 5.59 23.20
CA THR A 116 -26.08 5.88 23.05
C THR A 116 -26.79 4.98 22.04
N GLN A 117 -26.06 4.42 21.08
CA GLN A 117 -26.57 3.55 20.00
C GLN A 117 -25.82 2.18 19.96
N PRO A 118 -25.81 1.39 21.06
CA PRO A 118 -25.07 0.13 21.12
C PRO A 118 -25.61 -0.94 20.14
N GLU A 119 -26.89 -0.91 19.79
CA GLU A 119 -27.50 -1.80 18.81
C GLU A 119 -27.03 -1.51 17.38
N ARG A 120 -26.67 -0.25 17.11
CA ARG A 120 -26.13 0.21 15.81
C ARG A 120 -24.60 0.14 15.73
N THR A 121 -23.93 -0.12 16.85
CA THR A 121 -22.47 -0.19 16.93
C THR A 121 -22.00 -1.66 16.97
N ARG A 122 -21.39 -2.13 15.88
CA ARG A 122 -20.78 -3.48 15.80
C ARG A 122 -19.51 -3.58 16.63
N ALA A 123 -18.65 -2.58 16.50
CA ALA A 123 -17.36 -2.46 17.16
C ALA A 123 -16.93 -0.99 17.12
N LEU A 124 -16.04 -0.59 18.03
CA LEU A 124 -15.46 0.75 18.09
C LEU A 124 -13.94 0.66 17.95
N ILE A 125 -13.37 1.42 17.01
CA ILE A 125 -11.92 1.55 16.83
C ILE A 125 -11.57 3.01 17.09
N LEU A 126 -10.72 3.27 18.08
CA LEU A 126 -10.28 4.60 18.49
C LEU A 126 -8.80 4.74 18.19
N ASN A 127 -8.42 5.64 17.28
CA ASN A 127 -7.03 5.84 16.90
C ASN A 127 -6.54 7.25 17.24
N GLY A 128 -5.51 7.35 18.09
CA GLY A 128 -4.86 8.63 18.42
C GLY A 128 -5.82 9.66 19.00
N THR A 129 -6.72 9.28 19.91
CA THR A 129 -7.76 10.15 20.47
C THR A 129 -7.71 10.21 22.00
N THR A 130 -8.61 10.97 22.62
CA THR A 130 -8.70 11.15 24.07
C THR A 130 -10.14 11.30 24.55
N ALA A 131 -10.40 10.91 25.79
CA ALA A 131 -11.65 11.22 26.49
C ALA A 131 -11.65 12.61 27.15
N TYR A 132 -10.48 13.13 27.48
CA TYR A 132 -10.31 14.37 28.25
C TYR A 132 -8.90 14.94 28.02
N PRO A 133 -8.79 16.13 27.40
CA PRO A 133 -7.48 16.72 27.10
C PRO A 133 -6.89 17.56 28.25
N GLY A 134 -7.62 17.79 29.36
CA GLY A 134 -7.14 18.60 30.49
C GLY A 134 -7.12 20.12 30.28
N LEU A 135 -7.57 20.57 29.11
CA LEU A 135 -7.60 21.97 28.71
C LEU A 135 -8.91 22.64 29.19
N THR A 136 -8.91 23.97 29.27
CA THR A 136 -10.09 24.76 29.66
C THR A 136 -10.32 25.95 28.74
N GLY A 137 -9.26 26.42 28.08
CA GLY A 137 -9.29 27.54 27.15
C GLY A 137 -7.93 27.77 26.49
N TRP A 138 -7.87 28.81 25.66
CA TRP A 138 -6.65 29.21 24.95
C TRP A 138 -5.49 29.60 25.87
N ASP A 139 -5.75 30.02 27.10
CA ASP A 139 -4.69 30.33 28.08
C ASP A 139 -3.85 29.08 28.41
N ASP A 140 -4.45 27.89 28.36
CA ASP A 140 -3.71 26.63 28.53
C ASP A 140 -2.85 26.28 27.30
N ILE A 141 -3.12 26.89 26.14
CA ILE A 141 -2.31 26.73 24.92
C ILE A 141 -1.12 27.70 24.92
N ASP A 142 -1.28 28.88 25.51
CA ASP A 142 -0.22 29.88 25.60
C ASP A 142 0.60 29.78 26.89
N GLY A 143 0.06 29.11 27.90
CA GLY A 143 0.63 29.01 29.23
C GLY A 143 1.73 27.96 29.36
N ASP A 144 2.25 27.88 30.57
CA ASP A 144 3.31 26.94 30.95
C ASP A 144 2.81 25.49 30.95
N ALA A 145 3.41 24.65 30.12
CA ALA A 145 3.10 23.23 30.01
C ALA A 145 3.26 22.48 31.35
N ALA A 146 4.12 22.94 32.27
CA ALA A 146 4.26 22.34 33.59
C ALA A 146 3.00 22.54 34.46
N GLN A 147 2.31 23.67 34.30
CA GLN A 147 1.05 23.94 35.00
C GLN A 147 -0.08 23.08 34.44
N LEU A 148 -0.13 22.93 33.11
CA LEU A 148 -1.05 22.00 32.46
C LEU A 148 -0.78 20.56 32.92
N ARG A 149 0.49 20.13 32.95
CA ARG A 149 0.89 18.81 33.48
C ARG A 149 0.40 18.61 34.90
N ALA A 150 0.60 19.58 35.78
CA ALA A 150 0.17 19.49 37.17
C ALA A 150 -1.35 19.36 37.30
N ARG A 151 -2.14 19.95 36.39
CA ARG A 151 -3.60 19.76 36.34
C ARG A 151 -3.95 18.36 35.88
N VAL A 152 -3.40 17.91 34.75
CA VAL A 152 -3.64 16.57 34.21
C VAL A 152 -3.27 15.50 35.23
N LEU A 153 -2.16 15.68 35.95
CA LEU A 153 -1.74 14.80 37.04
C LEU A 153 -2.76 14.67 38.17
N ARG A 154 -3.41 15.76 38.56
CA ARG A 154 -4.46 15.72 39.59
C ARG A 154 -5.73 15.04 39.11
N GLU A 155 -6.04 15.16 37.82
CA GLU A 155 -7.28 14.67 37.22
C GLU A 155 -7.21 13.22 36.75
N LEU A 156 -6.05 12.79 36.24
CA LEU A 156 -5.87 11.45 35.65
C LEU A 156 -4.89 10.58 36.46
N GLY A 157 -3.98 11.15 37.24
CA GLY A 157 -2.93 10.38 37.92
C GLY A 157 -1.68 10.19 37.06
N GLU A 158 -0.62 9.65 37.65
CA GLU A 158 0.73 9.64 37.05
C GLU A 158 0.79 8.79 35.76
N ASP A 159 0.13 7.62 35.75
CA ASP A 159 0.18 6.67 34.64
C ASP A 159 -0.39 7.23 33.33
N TYR A 160 -1.30 8.19 33.43
CA TYR A 160 -2.00 8.80 32.29
C TYR A 160 -1.56 10.26 32.05
N THR A 161 -0.53 10.73 32.74
CA THR A 161 -0.04 12.11 32.62
C THR A 161 1.08 12.20 31.59
N PRO A 162 0.94 13.02 30.54
CA PRO A 162 2.01 13.25 29.58
C PRO A 162 3.20 13.99 30.20
N SER A 163 4.37 13.87 29.58
CA SER A 163 5.51 14.70 29.95
C SER A 163 5.24 16.18 29.63
N THR A 164 5.97 17.07 30.30
CA THR A 164 5.90 18.51 29.99
C THR A 164 6.25 18.79 28.53
N GLU A 165 7.19 18.04 27.95
CA GLU A 165 7.60 18.17 26.56
C GLU A 165 6.49 17.74 25.59
N GLN A 166 5.80 16.62 25.87
CA GLN A 166 4.65 16.17 25.06
C GLN A 166 3.54 17.22 25.06
N LEU A 167 3.22 17.80 26.23
CA LEU A 167 2.22 18.86 26.32
C LEU A 167 2.65 20.13 25.59
N ALA A 168 3.92 20.54 25.75
CA ALA A 168 4.46 21.70 25.05
C ALA A 168 4.35 21.54 23.52
N HIS A 169 4.62 20.34 23.01
CA HIS A 169 4.49 20.03 21.59
C HIS A 169 3.02 20.05 21.12
N ALA A 170 2.09 19.49 21.90
CA ALA A 170 0.65 19.59 21.61
C ALA A 170 0.15 21.04 21.58
N GLN A 171 0.66 21.90 22.47
CA GLN A 171 0.34 23.33 22.48
C GLN A 171 0.84 24.06 21.21
N GLU A 172 1.93 23.62 20.57
CA GLU A 172 2.41 24.21 19.32
C GLU A 172 1.38 24.07 18.21
N LEU A 173 0.73 22.90 18.09
CA LEU A 173 -0.37 22.68 17.17
C LEU A 173 -1.51 23.66 17.46
N GLY A 174 -1.92 23.79 18.72
CA GLY A 174 -2.99 24.72 19.12
C GLY A 174 -2.69 26.17 18.75
N ARG A 175 -1.45 26.63 18.96
CA ARG A 175 -1.01 27.98 18.56
C ARG A 175 -1.06 28.17 17.05
N ALA A 176 -0.65 27.16 16.28
CA ALA A 176 -0.70 27.20 14.82
C ALA A 176 -2.15 27.21 14.30
N VAL A 177 -3.03 26.39 14.85
CA VAL A 177 -4.46 26.39 14.51
C VAL A 177 -5.11 27.75 14.79
N ARG A 178 -4.78 28.39 15.91
CA ARG A 178 -5.36 29.69 16.26
C ARG A 178 -4.87 30.84 15.38
N SER A 179 -3.58 30.87 15.07
CA SER A 179 -2.91 32.07 14.56
C SER A 179 -2.48 31.98 13.10
N THR A 180 -2.26 30.78 12.57
CA THR A 180 -1.64 30.58 11.25
C THR A 180 -2.36 29.55 10.39
N TRP A 181 -3.61 29.19 10.73
CA TRP A 181 -4.42 28.28 9.91
C TRP A 181 -4.53 28.75 8.46
N GLY A 182 -4.37 27.84 7.52
CA GLY A 182 -4.34 28.09 6.09
C GLY A 182 -2.96 28.44 5.54
N SER A 183 -1.92 28.48 6.39
CA SER A 183 -0.52 28.66 5.96
C SER A 183 0.24 27.34 5.77
N GLY A 184 -0.34 26.23 6.21
CA GLY A 184 0.30 24.90 6.23
C GLY A 184 1.08 24.61 7.52
N ALA A 185 1.15 25.58 8.45
CA ALA A 185 1.93 25.46 9.68
C ALA A 185 1.37 24.42 10.65
N ALA A 186 0.04 24.34 10.81
CA ALA A 186 -0.59 23.37 11.71
C ALA A 186 -0.36 21.95 11.21
N PHE A 187 -0.55 21.72 9.90
CA PHE A 187 -0.27 20.44 9.29
C PHE A 187 1.22 20.13 9.19
N ARG A 188 2.10 21.13 9.15
CA ARG A 188 3.55 20.90 9.24
C ARG A 188 3.95 20.40 10.62
N ILE A 189 3.24 20.81 11.68
CA ILE A 189 3.46 20.30 13.03
C ILE A 189 2.87 18.89 13.15
N ALA A 190 1.66 18.66 12.62
CA ALA A 190 0.99 17.36 12.67
C ALA A 190 1.63 16.30 11.76
N MET A 191 2.25 16.72 10.66
CA MET A 191 2.84 15.83 9.65
C MET A 191 4.16 16.43 9.10
N PRO A 192 5.21 16.58 9.94
CA PRO A 192 6.48 17.24 9.59
C PRO A 192 7.15 16.76 8.31
N SER A 193 7.05 15.47 8.01
CA SER A 193 7.66 14.85 6.83
C SER A 193 6.78 14.89 5.58
N TYR A 194 5.57 15.44 5.67
CA TYR A 194 4.58 15.35 4.58
C TYR A 194 4.56 16.59 3.69
N GLY A 195 4.59 16.34 2.37
CA GLY A 195 4.28 17.31 1.32
C GLY A 195 5.08 18.62 1.36
N SER A 196 4.79 19.51 0.40
CA SER A 196 5.30 20.89 0.46
C SER A 196 4.45 21.74 1.40
N ILE A 197 5.01 22.81 1.99
CA ILE A 197 4.23 23.74 2.82
C ILE A 197 3.05 24.33 2.04
N ARG A 198 3.19 24.55 0.73
CA ARG A 198 2.12 25.02 -0.15
C ARG A 198 0.97 24.03 -0.25
N GLN A 199 1.27 22.73 -0.34
CA GLN A 199 0.26 21.66 -0.37
C GLN A 199 -0.46 21.56 0.97
N LEU A 200 0.27 21.60 2.08
CA LEU A 200 -0.33 21.59 3.43
C LEU A 200 -1.26 22.80 3.63
N ALA A 201 -0.82 23.99 3.20
CA ALA A 201 -1.62 25.21 3.27
C ALA A 201 -2.91 25.10 2.46
N MET A 202 -2.86 24.44 1.29
CA MET A 202 -4.05 24.17 0.49
C MET A 202 -5.02 23.25 1.23
N LEU A 203 -4.53 22.15 1.80
CA LEU A 203 -5.38 21.21 2.54
C LEU A 203 -6.05 21.90 3.74
N GLU A 204 -5.30 22.65 4.56
CA GLU A 204 -5.88 23.40 5.69
C GLU A 204 -7.04 24.30 5.28
N ARG A 205 -6.88 25.07 4.18
CA ARG A 205 -7.93 25.98 3.67
C ARG A 205 -9.13 25.24 3.08
N MET A 206 -8.91 24.06 2.51
CA MET A 206 -9.99 23.26 1.93
C MET A 206 -10.76 22.48 2.98
N TYR A 207 -10.12 22.09 4.08
CA TYR A 207 -10.78 21.30 5.12
C TYR A 207 -11.68 22.17 6.00
N ALA A 208 -11.22 23.38 6.34
CA ALA A 208 -11.98 24.30 7.15
C ALA A 208 -11.59 25.76 6.92
N SER A 209 -12.58 26.65 7.04
CA SER A 209 -12.29 28.09 7.18
C SER A 209 -11.54 28.37 8.50
N PRO A 210 -10.71 29.42 8.59
CA PRO A 210 -9.96 29.73 9.82
C PRO A 210 -10.84 29.90 11.07
N GLY A 211 -12.03 30.50 10.91
CA GLY A 211 -12.98 30.66 11.99
C GLY A 211 -13.52 29.32 12.51
N MET A 212 -13.85 28.40 11.58
CA MET A 212 -14.34 27.08 11.94
C MET A 212 -13.26 26.20 12.56
N ALA A 213 -12.04 26.20 12.00
CA ALA A 213 -10.90 25.47 12.55
C ALA A 213 -10.61 25.91 13.99
N ARG A 214 -10.51 27.23 14.24
CA ARG A 214 -10.30 27.77 15.58
C ARG A 214 -11.42 27.41 16.54
N ALA A 215 -12.67 27.63 16.15
CA ALA A 215 -13.81 27.38 17.02
C ALA A 215 -13.93 25.89 17.38
N SER A 216 -13.71 25.00 16.41
CA SER A 216 -13.81 23.55 16.62
C SER A 216 -12.67 23.03 17.49
N PHE A 217 -11.45 23.51 17.27
CA PHE A 217 -10.32 23.16 18.13
C PHE A 217 -10.52 23.65 19.57
N GLU A 218 -11.07 24.84 19.77
CA GLU A 218 -11.43 25.35 21.11
C GLU A 218 -12.51 24.50 21.79
N ALA A 219 -13.49 23.99 21.02
CA ALA A 219 -14.54 23.14 21.56
C ALA A 219 -13.98 21.84 22.15
N LEU A 220 -12.90 21.30 21.59
CA LEU A 220 -12.23 20.11 22.11
C LEU A 220 -11.70 20.31 23.52
N PHE A 221 -11.29 21.53 23.88
CA PHE A 221 -10.71 21.79 25.21
C PHE A 221 -11.67 21.39 26.32
N ARG A 222 -12.97 21.57 26.08
CA ARG A 222 -14.02 21.36 27.09
C ARG A 222 -14.66 19.98 27.01
N ILE A 223 -14.14 19.09 26.17
CA ILE A 223 -14.66 17.72 26.07
C ILE A 223 -14.21 16.94 27.31
N ASP A 224 -15.18 16.31 27.96
CA ASP A 224 -14.95 15.29 28.97
C ASP A 224 -15.98 14.18 28.80
N VAL A 225 -15.56 13.09 28.15
CA VAL A 225 -16.38 11.88 27.97
C VAL A 225 -15.93 10.74 28.89
N ARG A 226 -15.06 11.01 29.88
CA ARG A 226 -14.64 10.01 30.88
C ARG A 226 -15.84 9.34 31.57
N PRO A 227 -16.92 10.05 31.96
CA PRO A 227 -18.05 9.43 32.66
C PRO A 227 -18.81 8.37 31.85
N ILE A 228 -18.74 8.41 30.52
CA ILE A 228 -19.49 7.48 29.66
C ILE A 228 -18.67 6.27 29.20
N LEU A 229 -17.34 6.27 29.36
CA LEU A 229 -16.49 5.15 28.93
C LEU A 229 -16.95 3.78 29.47
N PRO A 230 -17.34 3.65 30.75
CA PRO A 230 -17.82 2.37 31.30
C PRO A 230 -19.15 1.88 30.70
N THR A 231 -19.89 2.76 30.00
CA THR A 231 -21.17 2.43 29.38
C THR A 231 -21.04 1.92 27.95
N ILE A 232 -19.86 2.07 27.32
CA ILE A 232 -19.58 1.56 25.98
C ILE A 232 -19.51 0.03 26.04
N SER A 233 -20.55 -0.64 25.54
CA SER A 233 -20.64 -2.10 25.52
C SER A 233 -20.09 -2.74 24.24
N ALA A 234 -19.80 -1.93 23.21
CA ALA A 234 -19.26 -2.43 21.95
C ALA A 234 -17.82 -2.93 22.15
N PRO A 235 -17.43 -4.06 21.52
CA PRO A 235 -16.03 -4.45 21.46
C PRO A 235 -15.19 -3.28 20.95
N THR A 236 -14.11 -2.95 21.68
CA THR A 236 -13.31 -1.75 21.40
C THR A 236 -11.86 -2.09 21.15
N LEU A 237 -11.27 -1.50 20.11
CA LEU A 237 -9.82 -1.50 19.85
C LEU A 237 -9.31 -0.07 19.95
N VAL A 238 -8.34 0.16 20.84
CA VAL A 238 -7.65 1.45 20.98
C VAL A 238 -6.27 1.32 20.35
N ILE A 239 -5.97 2.19 19.39
CA ILE A 239 -4.71 2.24 18.66
C ILE A 239 -4.03 3.57 18.94
N HIS A 240 -2.75 3.55 19.31
CA HIS A 240 -2.04 4.79 19.61
C HIS A 240 -0.58 4.74 19.22
N ALA A 241 -0.11 5.79 18.55
CA ALA A 241 1.31 5.92 18.19
C ALA A 241 2.13 6.50 19.34
N ARG A 242 3.30 5.91 19.63
CA ARG A 242 4.08 6.27 20.82
C ARG A 242 4.47 7.75 20.90
N ASN A 243 4.75 8.39 19.77
CA ASN A 243 5.22 9.78 19.70
C ASN A 243 4.19 10.73 19.06
N ASP A 244 2.90 10.38 19.13
CA ASP A 244 1.81 11.20 18.60
C ASP A 244 1.68 12.55 19.33
N LEU A 245 1.14 13.56 18.64
CA LEU A 245 0.78 14.85 19.21
C LEU A 245 -0.32 14.73 20.26
N VAL A 246 -1.27 13.81 20.04
CA VAL A 246 -2.19 13.37 21.09
C VAL A 246 -1.42 12.40 21.97
N PRO A 247 -1.12 12.71 23.24
CA PRO A 247 -0.24 11.87 24.04
C PRO A 247 -0.75 10.44 24.21
N VAL A 248 0.14 9.46 24.02
CA VAL A 248 -0.13 8.01 24.13
C VAL A 248 -0.77 7.59 25.46
N GLN A 249 -0.46 8.32 26.52
CA GLN A 249 -1.03 8.14 27.86
C GLN A 249 -2.56 8.25 27.86
N TRP A 250 -3.13 9.07 26.98
CA TRP A 250 -4.58 9.23 26.88
C TRP A 250 -5.25 8.06 26.17
N GLY A 251 -4.57 7.42 25.21
CA GLY A 251 -5.01 6.15 24.63
C GLY A 251 -5.01 5.02 25.66
N ARG A 252 -3.98 4.96 26.51
CA ARG A 252 -3.93 3.99 27.62
C ARG A 252 -5.08 4.19 28.61
N TYR A 253 -5.41 5.45 28.94
CA TYR A 253 -6.59 5.76 29.76
C TYR A 253 -7.87 5.20 29.14
N LEU A 254 -8.08 5.39 27.83
CA LEU A 254 -9.25 4.84 27.13
C LEU A 254 -9.31 3.32 27.23
N ALA A 255 -8.19 2.63 26.98
CA ALA A 255 -8.12 1.17 27.04
C ALA A 255 -8.43 0.62 28.44
N ASP A 256 -7.96 1.29 29.49
CA ASP A 256 -8.19 0.85 30.88
C ASP A 256 -9.62 1.13 31.39
N HIS A 257 -10.31 2.13 30.81
CA HIS A 257 -11.62 2.59 31.28
C HIS A 257 -12.80 2.19 30.38
N ILE A 258 -12.55 1.67 29.18
CA ILE A 258 -13.57 1.05 28.33
C ILE A 258 -13.59 -0.47 28.58
N PRO A 259 -14.72 -1.05 29.02
CA PRO A 259 -14.77 -2.47 29.35
C PRO A 259 -14.38 -3.39 28.20
N GLY A 260 -13.35 -4.21 28.41
CA GLY A 260 -12.91 -5.21 27.43
C GLY A 260 -12.19 -4.63 26.21
N ALA A 261 -11.73 -3.38 26.26
CA ALA A 261 -10.95 -2.80 25.17
C ALA A 261 -9.61 -3.54 24.97
N ARG A 262 -9.24 -3.76 23.70
CA ARG A 262 -7.89 -4.15 23.28
C ARG A 262 -7.07 -2.89 23.08
N TYR A 263 -5.78 -2.93 23.39
CA TYR A 263 -4.85 -1.83 23.16
C TYR A 263 -3.71 -2.25 22.24
N LEU A 264 -3.50 -1.48 21.17
CA LEU A 264 -2.38 -1.60 20.26
C LEU A 264 -1.56 -0.31 20.31
N GLU A 265 -0.33 -0.41 20.82
CA GLU A 265 0.66 0.65 20.69
C GLU A 265 1.53 0.41 19.46
N VAL A 266 1.67 1.41 18.61
CA VAL A 266 2.47 1.36 17.36
C VAL A 266 3.65 2.33 17.42
N ASP A 267 4.72 2.00 16.70
CA ASP A 267 5.86 2.91 16.54
C ASP A 267 5.51 3.98 15.50
N GLY A 268 5.52 5.25 15.90
CA GLY A 268 5.24 6.35 14.98
C GLY A 268 4.96 7.66 15.71
N ALA A 269 4.65 8.69 14.94
CA ALA A 269 4.52 10.07 15.43
C ALA A 269 3.21 10.74 15.00
N TYR A 270 2.31 10.01 14.33
CA TYR A 270 1.09 10.60 13.77
C TYR A 270 -0.16 9.84 14.21
N GLN A 271 -1.17 10.55 14.69
CA GLN A 271 -2.55 10.03 14.82
C GLN A 271 -3.15 9.60 13.48
N THR A 272 -2.48 9.89 12.37
CA THR A 272 -2.91 9.56 11.01
C THR A 272 -2.55 8.10 10.68
N PRO A 273 -3.49 7.15 10.63
CA PRO A 273 -3.16 5.72 10.58
C PRO A 273 -2.49 5.29 9.27
N TRP A 274 -2.69 6.02 8.17
CA TRP A 274 -1.98 5.76 6.91
C TRP A 274 -0.53 6.25 6.89
N LEU A 275 -0.10 7.05 7.88
CA LEU A 275 1.29 7.53 8.01
C LEU A 275 2.05 6.85 9.14
N THR A 276 1.39 5.98 9.93
CA THR A 276 1.96 5.34 11.11
C THR A 276 1.69 3.85 11.09
N GLU A 277 2.71 3.06 10.74
CA GLU A 277 2.63 1.58 10.65
C GLU A 277 1.31 1.06 10.03
N PRO A 278 0.94 1.52 8.82
CA PRO A 278 -0.36 1.20 8.22
C PRO A 278 -0.59 -0.30 8.10
N ASP A 279 0.47 -1.08 7.86
CA ASP A 279 0.34 -2.53 7.73
C ASP A 279 0.03 -3.23 9.04
N THR A 280 0.65 -2.80 10.14
CA THR A 280 0.38 -3.31 11.49
C THR A 280 -1.03 -2.96 11.91
N ILE A 281 -1.42 -1.69 11.73
CA ILE A 281 -2.77 -1.20 12.06
C ILE A 281 -3.83 -1.98 11.29
N LEU A 282 -3.69 -2.11 9.97
CA LEU A 282 -4.70 -2.80 9.15
C LEU A 282 -4.78 -4.29 9.45
N THR A 283 -3.65 -4.93 9.79
CA THR A 283 -3.66 -6.35 10.20
C THR A 283 -4.43 -6.55 11.51
N GLU A 284 -4.21 -5.68 12.49
CA GLU A 284 -4.93 -5.74 13.77
C GLU A 284 -6.42 -5.41 13.59
N VAL A 285 -6.75 -4.39 12.78
CA VAL A 285 -8.14 -4.02 12.47
C VAL A 285 -8.87 -5.15 11.76
N GLU A 286 -8.22 -5.79 10.78
CA GLU A 286 -8.77 -6.95 10.05
C GLU A 286 -9.04 -8.13 11.00
N GLU A 287 -8.06 -8.49 11.84
CA GLU A 287 -8.23 -9.55 12.84
C GLU A 287 -9.35 -9.21 13.83
N PHE A 288 -9.38 -7.97 14.33
CA PHE A 288 -10.37 -7.50 15.30
C PHE A 288 -11.81 -7.54 14.73
N LEU A 289 -11.99 -7.18 13.46
CA LEU A 289 -13.33 -7.10 12.85
C LEU A 289 -13.82 -8.44 12.30
N THR A 290 -12.91 -9.30 11.84
CA THR A 290 -13.24 -10.55 11.13
C THR A 290 -12.99 -11.81 11.95
N GLY A 291 -12.15 -11.74 12.99
CA GLY A 291 -11.73 -12.89 13.80
C GLY A 291 -10.73 -13.81 13.09
N SER A 292 -10.22 -13.43 11.92
CA SER A 292 -9.23 -14.19 11.16
C SER A 292 -8.14 -13.27 10.65
N HIS A 293 -6.87 -13.70 10.71
CA HIS A 293 -5.87 -13.19 9.77
C HIS A 293 -6.25 -13.70 8.39
N ALA A 294 -7.12 -12.99 7.67
CA ALA A 294 -7.07 -13.11 6.23
C ALA A 294 -5.65 -12.63 5.86
N ALA A 295 -4.85 -13.51 5.25
CA ALA A 295 -3.62 -13.06 4.63
C ALA A 295 -4.02 -11.89 3.72
N PRO A 296 -3.36 -10.72 3.82
CA PRO A 296 -3.75 -9.52 3.09
C PRO A 296 -4.04 -9.94 1.66
N SER A 297 -5.20 -9.54 1.12
CA SER A 297 -5.62 -9.84 -0.25
C SER A 297 -4.40 -9.73 -1.13
N GLN A 298 -3.85 -10.86 -1.56
CA GLN A 298 -2.56 -10.86 -2.23
C GLN A 298 -2.79 -9.98 -3.46
N SER A 299 -2.14 -8.80 -3.52
CA SER A 299 -1.71 -8.31 -4.82
C SER A 299 -1.10 -9.55 -5.48
N HIS A 300 -1.60 -9.96 -6.64
CA HIS A 300 -1.20 -11.22 -7.24
C HIS A 300 0.31 -11.17 -7.45
N ARG A 301 1.08 -11.63 -6.46
CA ARG A 301 2.53 -11.54 -6.47
C ARG A 301 3.03 -12.77 -7.15
N ALA A 302 3.80 -12.56 -8.21
CA ALA A 302 4.39 -13.64 -8.95
C ALA A 302 5.85 -13.33 -9.18
N LEU A 303 6.67 -14.37 -9.16
CA LEU A 303 8.01 -14.28 -9.71
C LEU A 303 7.86 -14.02 -11.22
N ARG A 304 8.39 -12.90 -11.69
CA ARG A 304 8.38 -12.52 -13.11
C ARG A 304 9.77 -12.12 -13.54
N THR A 305 10.08 -12.37 -14.80
CA THR A 305 11.23 -11.75 -15.46
C THR A 305 10.79 -10.49 -16.16
N VAL A 306 11.42 -9.38 -15.79
CA VAL A 306 11.18 -8.05 -16.35
C VAL A 306 12.27 -7.74 -17.38
N LEU A 307 11.85 -7.38 -18.59
CA LEU A 307 12.70 -6.90 -19.68
C LEU A 307 12.38 -5.43 -19.93
N PHE A 308 13.38 -4.58 -19.78
CA PHE A 308 13.36 -3.22 -20.30
C PHE A 308 14.20 -3.14 -21.57
N THR A 309 13.70 -2.43 -22.58
CA THR A 309 14.46 -2.04 -23.77
C THR A 309 14.41 -0.53 -23.96
N ASP A 310 15.44 0.01 -24.59
CA ASP A 310 15.54 1.44 -24.93
C ASP A 310 16.35 1.62 -26.23
N MET A 311 15.96 2.56 -27.09
CA MET A 311 16.67 2.87 -28.33
C MET A 311 17.80 3.87 -28.09
N VAL A 312 18.98 3.53 -28.61
CA VAL A 312 20.18 4.36 -28.46
C VAL A 312 20.07 5.58 -29.39
N ALA A 313 20.32 6.76 -28.82
CA ALA A 313 20.38 8.03 -29.55
C ALA A 313 19.09 8.37 -30.34
N SER A 314 17.91 7.96 -29.84
CA SER A 314 16.60 8.17 -30.48
C SER A 314 16.34 9.63 -30.90
N THR A 315 16.71 10.60 -30.08
CA THR A 315 16.53 12.04 -30.36
C THR A 315 17.38 12.54 -31.53
N GLN A 316 18.58 11.98 -31.71
CA GLN A 316 19.47 12.35 -32.83
C GLN A 316 18.94 11.78 -34.14
N HIS A 317 18.39 10.56 -34.11
CA HIS A 317 17.74 9.95 -35.27
C HIS A 317 16.48 10.71 -35.69
N ALA A 318 15.68 11.19 -34.73
CA ALA A 318 14.52 12.06 -35.00
C ALA A 318 14.92 13.33 -35.76
N ALA A 319 15.98 14.00 -35.28
CA ALA A 319 16.49 15.23 -35.90
C ALA A 319 17.07 15.01 -37.31
N ALA A 320 17.68 13.85 -37.58
CA ALA A 320 18.30 13.54 -38.86
C ALA A 320 17.32 12.99 -39.91
N ALA A 321 16.33 12.20 -39.50
CA ALA A 321 15.40 11.52 -40.40
C ALA A 321 14.12 12.32 -40.69
N GLY A 322 13.81 13.33 -39.85
CA GLY A 322 12.55 14.05 -39.86
C GLY A 322 11.43 13.30 -39.12
N ASP A 323 10.55 14.04 -38.45
CA ASP A 323 9.58 13.49 -37.49
C ASP A 323 8.66 12.40 -38.07
N GLU A 324 8.27 12.52 -39.34
CA GLU A 324 7.33 11.58 -39.98
C GLU A 324 7.99 10.23 -40.29
N ARG A 325 9.22 10.25 -40.80
CA ARG A 325 10.01 9.04 -41.07
C ARG A 325 10.44 8.36 -39.77
N TRP A 326 10.81 9.15 -38.76
CA TRP A 326 11.15 8.60 -37.44
C TRP A 326 9.94 7.97 -36.75
N ARG A 327 8.76 8.59 -36.83
CA ARG A 327 7.51 8.00 -36.34
C ARG A 327 7.20 6.66 -36.98
N ALA A 328 7.46 6.50 -38.28
CA ALA A 328 7.27 5.21 -38.96
C ALA A 328 8.23 4.12 -38.43
N VAL A 329 9.48 4.47 -38.12
CA VAL A 329 10.45 3.54 -37.50
C VAL A 329 10.01 3.15 -36.09
N LEU A 330 9.58 4.12 -35.26
CA LEU A 330 9.06 3.85 -33.91
C LEU A 330 7.85 2.91 -33.96
N HIS A 331 6.90 3.16 -34.85
CA HIS A 331 5.71 2.32 -35.02
C HIS A 331 6.08 0.90 -35.45
N ARG A 332 6.99 0.77 -36.43
CA ARG A 332 7.44 -0.54 -36.91
C ARG A 332 8.17 -1.33 -35.83
N PHE A 333 9.01 -0.66 -35.04
CA PHE A 333 9.73 -1.31 -33.95
C PHE A 333 8.81 -1.71 -32.79
N ALA A 334 7.78 -0.92 -32.50
CA ALA A 334 6.75 -1.27 -31.52
C ALA A 334 5.95 -2.53 -31.95
N GLU A 335 5.60 -2.66 -33.24
CA GLU A 335 4.96 -3.86 -33.79
C GLU A 335 5.84 -5.11 -33.61
N ILE A 336 7.12 -5.01 -33.96
CA ILE A 336 8.10 -6.11 -33.78
C ILE A 336 8.24 -6.46 -32.31
N THR A 337 8.25 -5.46 -31.42
CA THR A 337 8.33 -5.67 -29.98
C THR A 337 7.13 -6.44 -29.46
N ALA A 338 5.92 -6.09 -29.88
CA ALA A 338 4.71 -6.82 -29.51
C ALA A 338 4.72 -8.26 -30.03
N GLU A 339 5.08 -8.45 -31.31
CA GLU A 339 5.11 -9.78 -31.96
C GLU A 339 6.15 -10.71 -31.30
N LEU A 340 7.38 -10.26 -31.13
CA LEU A 340 8.44 -11.07 -30.53
C LEU A 340 8.15 -11.36 -29.06
N THR A 341 7.69 -10.36 -28.30
CA THR A 341 7.32 -10.57 -26.90
C THR A 341 6.25 -11.65 -26.78
N GLN A 342 5.19 -11.58 -27.59
CA GLN A 342 4.14 -12.60 -27.61
C GLN A 342 4.67 -13.97 -28.07
N ARG A 343 5.51 -14.01 -29.11
CA ARG A 343 6.11 -15.25 -29.64
C ARG A 343 6.93 -15.99 -28.58
N PHE A 344 7.63 -15.26 -27.72
CA PHE A 344 8.40 -15.84 -26.62
C PHE A 344 7.58 -16.04 -25.33
N GLY A 345 6.26 -15.86 -25.37
CA GLY A 345 5.37 -16.07 -24.23
C GLY A 345 5.42 -14.97 -23.18
N GLY A 346 5.86 -13.77 -23.55
CA GLY A 346 5.81 -12.57 -22.72
C GLY A 346 4.60 -11.70 -23.02
N THR A 347 4.47 -10.63 -22.24
CA THR A 347 3.46 -9.58 -22.42
C THR A 347 4.14 -8.22 -22.38
N VAL A 348 3.83 -7.34 -23.34
CA VAL A 348 4.26 -5.93 -23.28
C VAL A 348 3.33 -5.21 -22.31
N VAL A 349 3.90 -4.63 -21.26
CA VAL A 349 3.16 -3.92 -20.22
C VAL A 349 2.95 -2.46 -20.62
N LYS A 350 4.02 -1.78 -21.05
CA LYS A 350 3.94 -0.38 -21.50
C LYS A 350 5.05 -0.02 -22.48
N SER A 351 4.79 1.01 -23.29
CA SER A 351 5.76 1.66 -24.17
C SER A 351 6.03 3.08 -23.68
N THR A 352 7.29 3.49 -23.67
CA THR A 352 7.74 4.85 -23.31
C THR A 352 8.14 5.67 -24.54
N GLY A 353 7.65 5.29 -25.72
CA GLY A 353 8.00 5.89 -27.01
C GLY A 353 9.19 5.18 -27.64
N ASP A 354 10.38 5.38 -27.09
CA ASP A 354 11.62 4.76 -27.58
C ASP A 354 12.10 3.55 -26.76
N GLY A 355 11.40 3.24 -25.68
CA GLY A 355 11.63 2.06 -24.85
C GLY A 355 10.36 1.26 -24.57
N HIS A 356 10.54 0.02 -24.12
CA HIS A 356 9.45 -0.90 -23.80
C HIS A 356 9.69 -1.62 -22.49
N LEU A 357 8.61 -1.88 -21.76
CA LEU A 357 8.56 -2.75 -20.61
C LEU A 357 7.78 -4.02 -20.98
N ALA A 358 8.42 -5.18 -20.85
CA ALA A 358 7.81 -6.47 -21.07
C ALA A 358 8.07 -7.43 -19.89
N THR A 359 7.17 -8.39 -19.71
CA THR A 359 7.25 -9.40 -18.65
C THR A 359 7.15 -10.81 -19.19
N PHE A 360 7.86 -11.74 -18.56
CA PHE A 360 7.88 -13.16 -18.90
C PHE A 360 7.75 -14.03 -17.63
N ASP A 361 7.24 -15.26 -17.78
CA ASP A 361 7.22 -16.26 -16.71
C ASP A 361 8.64 -16.75 -16.34
N GLY A 362 9.62 -16.60 -17.25
CA GLY A 362 10.96 -17.11 -17.03
C GLY A 362 12.06 -16.34 -17.77
N PRO A 363 13.31 -16.40 -17.26
CA PRO A 363 14.40 -15.57 -17.76
C PRO A 363 14.93 -16.00 -19.14
N THR A 364 14.86 -17.29 -19.48
CA THR A 364 15.31 -17.79 -20.78
C THR A 364 14.52 -17.17 -21.93
N GLN A 365 13.20 -17.03 -21.77
CA GLN A 365 12.33 -16.43 -22.77
C GLN A 365 12.62 -14.94 -22.94
N ALA A 366 12.81 -14.22 -21.83
CA ALA A 366 13.15 -12.80 -21.85
C ALA A 366 14.49 -12.54 -22.57
N ILE A 367 15.52 -13.35 -22.32
CA ILE A 367 16.82 -13.23 -22.99
C ILE A 367 16.68 -13.47 -24.49
N ARG A 368 16.01 -14.56 -24.91
CA ARG A 368 15.81 -14.86 -26.33
C ARG A 368 15.01 -13.79 -27.05
N CYS A 369 14.02 -13.22 -26.37
CA CYS A 369 13.27 -12.08 -26.88
C CYS A 369 14.18 -10.86 -27.06
N ALA A 370 15.01 -10.53 -26.08
CA ALA A 370 15.94 -9.40 -26.16
C ALA A 370 16.98 -9.59 -27.28
N GLU A 371 17.49 -10.81 -27.48
CA GLU A 371 18.42 -11.13 -28.59
C GLU A 371 17.76 -10.95 -29.96
N ALA A 372 16.52 -11.43 -30.11
CA ALA A 372 15.75 -11.26 -31.35
C ALA A 372 15.43 -9.79 -31.62
N LEU A 373 15.00 -9.04 -30.59
CA LEU A 373 14.73 -7.61 -30.69
C LEU A 373 15.98 -6.83 -31.10
N ARG A 374 17.14 -7.20 -30.56
CA ARG A 374 18.42 -6.58 -30.93
C ARG A 374 18.76 -6.84 -32.40
N ALA A 375 18.55 -8.06 -32.89
CA ALA A 375 18.80 -8.41 -34.28
C ALA A 375 17.87 -7.66 -35.25
N ASP A 376 16.58 -7.58 -34.94
CA ASP A 376 15.60 -6.87 -35.78
C ASP A 376 15.80 -5.35 -35.71
N ALA A 377 16.20 -4.81 -34.55
CA ALA A 377 16.63 -3.42 -34.43
C ALA A 377 17.82 -3.13 -35.35
N GLU A 378 18.88 -3.96 -35.31
CA GLU A 378 20.06 -3.83 -36.17
C GLU A 378 19.65 -3.85 -37.67
N ALA A 379 18.70 -4.68 -38.07
CA ALA A 379 18.17 -4.74 -39.44
C ALA A 379 17.40 -3.48 -39.88
N LEU A 380 16.77 -2.78 -38.92
CA LEU A 380 16.11 -1.49 -39.13
C LEU A 380 17.09 -0.30 -39.07
N GLY A 381 18.38 -0.55 -38.83
CA GLY A 381 19.40 0.49 -38.71
C GLY A 381 19.33 1.25 -37.38
N ILE A 382 18.69 0.67 -36.35
CA ILE A 382 18.61 1.23 -35.01
C ILE A 382 19.38 0.33 -34.02
N GLN A 383 19.92 0.92 -32.97
CA GLN A 383 20.54 0.15 -31.88
C GLN A 383 19.64 0.23 -30.65
N ILE A 384 19.50 -0.90 -29.96
CA ILE A 384 18.83 -0.95 -28.66
C ILE A 384 19.80 -1.37 -27.58
N ARG A 385 19.44 -1.05 -26.35
CA ARG A 385 20.01 -1.62 -25.13
C ARG A 385 18.90 -2.27 -24.32
N ALA A 386 19.25 -3.27 -23.52
CA ALA A 386 18.28 -4.02 -22.72
C ALA A 386 18.79 -4.31 -21.31
N GLY A 387 17.87 -4.30 -20.35
CA GLY A 387 18.10 -4.70 -18.97
C GLY A 387 17.10 -5.77 -18.53
N ILE A 388 17.60 -6.86 -17.95
CA ILE A 388 16.78 -8.01 -17.53
C ILE A 388 17.01 -8.35 -16.06
N HIS A 389 15.93 -8.51 -15.30
CA HIS A 389 15.95 -9.01 -13.93
C HIS A 389 14.78 -9.95 -13.66
N THR A 390 14.98 -10.92 -12.76
CA THR A 390 13.91 -11.79 -12.27
C THR A 390 13.74 -11.58 -10.77
N GLY A 391 12.52 -11.28 -10.36
CA GLY A 391 12.18 -11.03 -8.97
C GLY A 391 10.67 -11.06 -8.75
N GLU A 392 10.26 -10.89 -7.50
CA GLU A 392 8.85 -10.82 -7.14
C GLU A 392 8.26 -9.49 -7.64
N CYS A 393 7.18 -9.58 -8.41
CA CYS A 393 6.45 -8.44 -8.93
C CYS A 393 5.01 -8.46 -8.42
N GLU A 394 4.48 -7.28 -8.12
CA GLU A 394 3.06 -7.07 -7.87
C GLU A 394 2.36 -6.97 -9.24
N LEU A 395 1.40 -7.85 -9.50
CA LEU A 395 0.62 -7.82 -10.73
C LEU A 395 -0.63 -6.94 -10.52
N MET A 396 -0.83 -5.98 -11.42
CA MET A 396 -2.03 -5.15 -11.54
C MET A 396 -2.71 -5.47 -12.88
N ASP A 397 -3.98 -5.10 -13.05
CA ASP A 397 -4.76 -5.46 -14.26
C ASP A 397 -4.08 -5.05 -15.58
N THR A 398 -3.33 -3.94 -15.58
CA THR A 398 -2.66 -3.40 -16.78
C THR A 398 -1.20 -2.98 -16.55
N ASP A 399 -0.64 -3.17 -15.35
CA ASP A 399 0.75 -2.78 -15.04
C ASP A 399 1.40 -3.78 -14.07
N ILE A 400 2.70 -3.59 -13.82
CA ILE A 400 3.46 -4.33 -12.83
C ILE A 400 4.21 -3.38 -11.89
N GLY A 401 4.26 -3.75 -10.61
CA GLY A 401 4.94 -3.02 -9.55
C GLY A 401 5.99 -3.86 -8.83
N GLY A 402 6.71 -3.20 -7.93
CA GLY A 402 7.67 -3.84 -7.03
C GLY A 402 9.13 -3.55 -7.35
N ILE A 403 10.00 -3.83 -6.38
CA ILE A 403 11.44 -3.54 -6.45
C ILE A 403 12.12 -4.20 -7.65
N ALA A 404 11.64 -5.37 -8.09
CA ALA A 404 12.17 -6.09 -9.24
C ALA A 404 12.05 -5.28 -10.56
N VAL A 405 10.98 -4.49 -10.72
CA VAL A 405 10.78 -3.63 -11.90
C VAL A 405 11.81 -2.50 -11.89
N HIS A 406 12.04 -1.89 -10.73
CA HIS A 406 13.04 -0.83 -10.58
C HIS A 406 14.46 -1.35 -10.82
N ILE A 407 14.80 -2.54 -10.31
CA ILE A 407 16.10 -3.17 -10.55
C ILE A 407 16.32 -3.38 -12.05
N ALA A 408 15.35 -3.95 -12.78
CA ALA A 408 15.47 -4.14 -14.23
C ALA A 408 15.70 -2.82 -14.99
N ALA A 409 14.98 -1.75 -14.62
CA ALA A 409 15.16 -0.43 -15.21
C ALA A 409 16.54 0.18 -14.91
N ARG A 410 17.11 -0.08 -13.72
CA ARG A 410 18.48 0.38 -13.39
C ARG A 410 19.54 -0.42 -14.12
N ILE A 411 19.34 -1.72 -14.31
CA ILE A 411 20.22 -2.56 -15.14
C ILE A 411 20.23 -2.06 -16.59
N LEU A 412 19.08 -1.68 -17.14
CA LEU A 412 19.00 -1.03 -18.46
C LEU A 412 19.85 0.26 -18.50
N GLY A 413 19.84 1.05 -17.43
CA GLY A 413 20.59 2.31 -17.33
C GLY A 413 22.10 2.13 -17.44
N GLU A 414 22.63 0.99 -16.98
CA GLU A 414 24.05 0.64 -17.09
C GLU A 414 24.41 0.01 -18.45
N ALA A 415 23.42 -0.36 -19.28
CA ALA A 415 23.65 -1.02 -20.56
C ALA A 415 24.07 -0.01 -21.63
N GLY A 416 25.15 -0.35 -22.34
CA GLY A 416 25.66 0.34 -23.52
C GLY A 416 24.90 0.00 -24.81
N ALA A 417 25.34 0.59 -25.93
CA ALA A 417 24.67 0.39 -27.22
C ALA A 417 24.80 -1.05 -27.74
N GLY A 418 23.68 -1.68 -28.08
CA GLY A 418 23.64 -3.09 -28.52
C GLY A 418 23.81 -4.10 -27.38
N GLU A 419 23.82 -3.64 -26.14
CA GLU A 419 24.09 -4.48 -24.99
C GLU A 419 22.82 -5.00 -24.32
N ILE A 420 22.87 -6.26 -23.87
CA ILE A 420 21.84 -6.89 -23.04
C ILE A 420 22.48 -7.19 -21.69
N LEU A 421 22.16 -6.40 -20.66
CA LEU A 421 22.63 -6.63 -19.30
C LEU A 421 21.60 -7.38 -18.47
N VAL A 422 22.09 -8.28 -17.62
CA VAL A 422 21.27 -9.06 -16.70
C VAL A 422 21.85 -9.07 -15.29
N SER A 423 20.99 -9.22 -14.29
CA SER A 423 21.43 -9.49 -12.91
C SER A 423 22.01 -10.92 -12.76
N ARG A 424 22.85 -11.15 -11.73
CA ARG A 424 23.28 -12.50 -11.33
C ARG A 424 22.13 -13.49 -11.16
N THR A 425 21.01 -13.06 -10.57
CA THR A 425 19.81 -13.89 -10.39
C THR A 425 19.32 -14.48 -11.72
N VAL A 426 19.34 -13.69 -12.80
CA VAL A 426 18.95 -14.17 -14.14
C VAL A 426 19.93 -15.23 -14.62
N ARG A 427 21.25 -15.02 -14.47
CA ARG A 427 22.29 -16.01 -14.82
C ARG A 427 22.15 -17.31 -14.01
N ASP A 428 21.83 -17.21 -12.72
CA ASP A 428 21.60 -18.36 -11.85
C ASP A 428 20.38 -19.19 -12.30
N LEU A 429 19.33 -18.53 -12.79
CA LEU A 429 18.08 -19.19 -13.20
C LEU A 429 18.11 -19.80 -14.61
N VAL A 430 19.10 -19.45 -15.44
CA VAL A 430 19.23 -19.97 -16.82
C VAL A 430 20.42 -20.91 -17.01
N VAL A 431 21.01 -21.42 -15.93
CA VAL A 431 22.06 -22.44 -16.00
C VAL A 431 21.57 -23.64 -16.82
N GLY A 432 22.30 -23.98 -17.89
CA GLY A 432 21.93 -25.05 -18.83
C GLY A 432 21.03 -24.63 -20.00
N SER A 433 20.68 -23.35 -20.15
CA SER A 433 19.91 -22.84 -21.30
C SER A 433 20.71 -22.74 -22.60
N GLY A 434 22.05 -22.86 -22.50
CA GLY A 434 22.99 -22.58 -23.59
C GLY A 434 23.27 -21.09 -23.80
N THR A 435 22.88 -20.21 -22.87
CA THR A 435 23.21 -18.78 -22.92
C THR A 435 24.60 -18.52 -22.32
N GLY A 436 25.44 -17.74 -23.02
CA GLY A 436 26.75 -17.30 -22.52
C GLY A 436 26.66 -15.93 -21.81
N PHE A 437 27.56 -15.70 -20.84
CA PHE A 437 27.63 -14.45 -20.09
C PHE A 437 29.06 -13.94 -19.95
N GLU A 438 29.22 -12.63 -20.02
CA GLU A 438 30.46 -11.93 -19.66
C GLU A 438 30.24 -11.10 -18.40
N ASP A 439 31.09 -11.29 -17.40
CA ASP A 439 30.97 -10.60 -16.12
C ASP A 439 31.36 -9.12 -16.25
N ARG A 440 30.50 -8.23 -15.77
CA ARG A 440 30.70 -6.77 -15.75
C ARG A 440 30.99 -6.21 -14.36
N GLY A 441 31.10 -7.08 -13.37
CA GLY A 441 31.45 -6.68 -12.02
C GLY A 441 30.26 -6.25 -11.16
N PRO A 442 30.52 -5.96 -9.88
CA PRO A 442 29.55 -5.39 -8.96
C PRO A 442 29.30 -3.90 -9.23
N VAL A 443 28.04 -3.48 -9.15
CA VAL A 443 27.58 -2.10 -9.32
C VAL A 443 26.59 -1.74 -8.22
N GLU A 444 26.65 -0.50 -7.71
CA GLU A 444 25.64 0.06 -6.81
C GLU A 444 24.51 0.69 -7.64
N LEU A 445 23.32 0.09 -7.62
CA LEU A 445 22.18 0.60 -8.36
C LEU A 445 21.47 1.69 -7.54
N ARG A 446 21.29 2.88 -8.11
CA ARG A 446 20.67 4.02 -7.41
C ARG A 446 19.31 3.66 -6.82
N GLY A 447 19.21 3.74 -5.48
CA GLY A 447 17.98 3.52 -4.72
C GLY A 447 17.66 2.05 -4.44
N VAL A 448 18.57 1.13 -4.77
CA VAL A 448 18.44 -0.30 -4.45
C VAL A 448 19.54 -0.65 -3.43
N PRO A 449 19.20 -1.23 -2.27
CA PRO A 449 20.21 -1.61 -1.28
C PRO A 449 21.17 -2.67 -1.81
N GLY A 450 22.45 -2.52 -1.45
CA GLY A 450 23.51 -3.51 -1.67
C GLY A 450 24.15 -3.47 -3.06
N SER A 451 25.17 -4.31 -3.21
CA SER A 451 25.97 -4.39 -4.43
C SER A 451 25.43 -5.46 -5.38
N TRP A 452 25.26 -5.12 -6.65
CA TRP A 452 24.63 -5.96 -7.66
C TRP A 452 25.62 -6.37 -8.74
N GLN A 453 25.82 -7.68 -8.90
CA GLN A 453 26.65 -8.21 -9.99
C GLN A 453 25.86 -8.19 -11.31
N LEU A 454 26.40 -7.52 -12.32
CA LEU A 454 25.83 -7.45 -13.66
C LEU A 454 26.63 -8.32 -14.63
N LEU A 455 25.93 -8.92 -15.60
CA LEU A 455 26.52 -9.72 -16.66
C LEU A 455 25.94 -9.31 -18.01
N ALA A 456 26.78 -9.26 -19.04
CA ALA A 456 26.37 -9.05 -20.41
C ALA A 456 26.09 -10.41 -21.08
N VAL A 457 24.99 -10.53 -21.83
CA VAL A 457 24.69 -11.72 -22.63
C VAL A 457 25.66 -11.79 -23.83
N ASP A 458 26.35 -12.92 -24.00
CA ASP A 458 27.30 -13.11 -25.11
C ASP A 458 26.55 -13.34 -26.44
N ARG A 459 26.93 -12.59 -27.47
CA ARG A 459 26.37 -12.68 -28.83
C ARG A 459 26.60 -14.04 -29.50
N HIS A 460 27.58 -14.85 -29.06
CA HIS A 460 27.98 -16.10 -29.71
C HIS A 460 27.72 -17.36 -28.87
N GLY A 461 26.95 -17.25 -27.79
CA GLY A 461 26.71 -18.35 -26.86
C GLY A 461 27.88 -18.56 -25.87
N PRO A 462 27.92 -19.69 -25.15
CA PRO A 462 28.91 -19.91 -24.09
C PRO A 462 30.31 -20.03 -24.67
N ARG A 463 31.29 -19.26 -24.16
CA ARG A 463 32.69 -19.38 -24.58
C ARG A 463 33.24 -20.77 -24.25
N ALA A 464 34.03 -21.35 -25.15
CA ALA A 464 34.67 -22.65 -24.93
C ALA A 464 35.52 -22.63 -23.63
N GLY A 465 35.26 -23.57 -22.72
CA GLY A 465 35.91 -23.65 -21.40
C GLY A 465 35.23 -22.86 -20.27
N SER A 466 34.07 -22.23 -20.53
CA SER A 466 33.21 -21.68 -19.46
C SER A 466 32.46 -22.81 -18.72
N PRO A 467 32.12 -22.62 -17.43
CA PRO A 467 31.26 -23.56 -16.69
C PRO A 467 29.94 -23.89 -17.42
N GLU A 468 29.39 -22.92 -18.15
CA GLU A 468 28.17 -23.04 -18.94
C GLU A 468 28.37 -23.93 -20.17
N ALA A 469 29.53 -23.84 -20.86
CA ALA A 469 29.88 -24.71 -21.98
C ALA A 469 30.12 -26.15 -21.52
N GLU A 470 30.74 -26.34 -20.35
CA GLU A 470 30.90 -27.67 -19.75
C GLU A 470 29.55 -28.28 -19.37
N LEU A 471 28.65 -27.53 -18.72
CA LEU A 471 27.31 -28.03 -18.38
C LEU A 471 26.46 -28.37 -19.61
N ALA A 472 26.46 -27.53 -20.63
CA ALA A 472 25.70 -27.75 -21.87
C ALA A 472 26.21 -28.95 -22.68
N SER A 473 27.50 -29.31 -22.53
CA SER A 473 28.12 -30.47 -23.18
C SER A 473 28.09 -31.74 -22.35
N MET A 474 27.59 -31.69 -21.10
CA MET A 474 27.43 -32.90 -20.27
C MET A 474 26.42 -33.86 -20.90
N PRO A 475 26.80 -35.14 -21.15
CA PRO A 475 25.88 -36.11 -21.69
C PRO A 475 24.73 -36.37 -20.70
N THR A 476 23.49 -36.09 -21.11
CA THR A 476 22.31 -36.50 -20.34
C THR A 476 22.30 -38.04 -20.28
N PRO A 477 22.17 -38.67 -19.11
CA PRO A 477 22.08 -40.13 -19.03
C PRO A 477 20.92 -40.63 -19.88
N GLY A 478 21.21 -41.45 -20.89
CA GLY A 478 20.18 -42.02 -21.73
C GLY A 478 19.18 -42.86 -20.92
N ARG A 479 17.89 -42.80 -21.27
CA ARG A 479 16.76 -43.49 -20.59
C ARG A 479 16.99 -44.99 -20.31
N ARG A 480 17.95 -45.62 -21.00
CA ARG A 480 18.28 -47.06 -20.93
C ARG A 480 19.26 -47.45 -19.82
N THR A 481 20.05 -46.52 -19.27
CA THR A 481 21.09 -46.86 -18.28
C THR A 481 20.57 -46.99 -16.84
N ALA A 482 19.33 -46.55 -16.56
CA ALA A 482 18.76 -46.55 -15.21
C ALA A 482 17.79 -47.71 -14.87
N MET A 483 17.42 -48.58 -15.83
CA MET A 483 16.38 -49.61 -15.62
C MET A 483 16.93 -51.01 -15.35
N ARG A 484 16.43 -51.69 -14.31
CA ARG A 484 16.72 -53.11 -14.06
C ARG A 484 16.06 -53.98 -15.14
N ARG A 485 16.52 -55.22 -15.33
CA ARG A 485 15.93 -56.14 -16.34
C ARG A 485 14.44 -56.42 -16.09
N SER A 486 14.02 -56.43 -14.83
CA SER A 486 12.61 -56.53 -14.40
C SER A 486 11.75 -55.39 -14.93
N ASP A 487 12.26 -54.16 -14.88
CA ASP A 487 11.50 -52.95 -15.24
C ASP A 487 11.26 -52.88 -16.75
N ARG A 488 12.21 -53.42 -17.53
CA ARG A 488 12.08 -53.58 -18.99
C ARG A 488 10.98 -54.58 -19.39
N ALA A 489 10.81 -55.65 -18.61
CA ALA A 489 9.76 -56.63 -18.87
C ALA A 489 8.37 -56.04 -18.58
N VAL A 490 8.24 -55.28 -17.48
CA VAL A 490 6.99 -54.61 -17.11
C VAL A 490 6.62 -53.51 -18.11
N GLU A 491 7.58 -52.71 -18.59
CA GLU A 491 7.31 -51.68 -19.61
C GLU A 491 6.88 -52.30 -20.96
N ALA A 492 7.54 -53.37 -21.40
CA ALA A 492 7.16 -54.09 -22.62
C ALA A 492 5.75 -54.69 -22.52
N MET A 493 5.40 -55.21 -21.34
CA MET A 493 4.07 -55.77 -21.05
C MET A 493 3.00 -54.66 -20.97
N ALA A 494 3.34 -53.50 -20.38
CA ALA A 494 2.46 -52.32 -20.32
C ALA A 494 2.16 -51.74 -21.71
N ARG A 495 3.11 -51.80 -22.65
CA ARG A 495 2.91 -51.33 -24.03
C ARG A 495 2.10 -52.30 -24.90
N ARG A 496 2.28 -53.61 -24.73
CA ARG A 496 1.65 -54.62 -25.59
C ARG A 496 0.33 -55.18 -25.04
N ALA A 497 0.14 -55.17 -23.73
CA ALA A 497 -1.07 -55.67 -23.08
C ALA A 497 -1.38 -54.86 -21.80
N PRO A 498 -1.84 -53.59 -21.94
CA PRO A 498 -2.07 -52.68 -20.80
C PRO A 498 -3.07 -53.23 -19.76
N TRP A 499 -3.98 -54.11 -20.18
CA TRP A 499 -5.01 -54.72 -19.33
C TRP A 499 -4.44 -55.71 -18.30
N ILE A 500 -3.31 -56.36 -18.58
CA ILE A 500 -2.65 -57.29 -17.64
C ILE A 500 -2.08 -56.51 -16.44
N VAL A 501 -1.49 -55.34 -16.69
CA VAL A 501 -0.94 -54.47 -15.63
C VAL A 501 -2.05 -53.91 -14.73
N ARG A 502 -3.23 -53.61 -15.30
CA ARG A 502 -4.40 -53.19 -14.52
C ARG A 502 -4.97 -54.30 -13.62
N GLY A 503 -4.92 -55.57 -14.07
CA GLY A 503 -5.37 -56.72 -13.27
C GLY A 503 -4.48 -57.06 -12.07
N ILE A 504 -3.18 -56.74 -12.15
CA ILE A 504 -2.24 -56.95 -11.02
C ILE A 504 -2.47 -55.90 -9.92
N ALA A 505 -2.77 -54.65 -10.28
CA ALA A 505 -3.05 -53.59 -9.31
C ALA A 505 -4.36 -53.81 -8.52
N SER A 506 -5.33 -54.53 -9.08
CA SER A 506 -6.62 -54.84 -8.43
C SER A 506 -6.54 -55.99 -7.41
N LEU A 507 -5.40 -56.67 -7.26
CA LEU A 507 -5.22 -57.81 -6.35
C LEU A 507 -4.50 -57.44 -5.03
N THR A 508 -4.14 -56.18 -4.82
CA THR A 508 -3.56 -55.70 -3.57
C THR A 508 -4.68 -55.29 -2.58
N PRO A 509 -4.87 -55.99 -1.43
CA PRO A 509 -5.92 -55.64 -0.49
C PRO A 509 -5.58 -54.32 0.23
N ALA A 510 -6.56 -53.41 0.28
CA ALA A 510 -6.47 -52.17 1.05
C ALA A 510 -6.28 -52.47 2.55
N THR A 511 -5.09 -52.17 3.07
CA THR A 511 -4.82 -52.18 4.51
C THR A 511 -5.63 -51.08 5.20
N ARG A 512 -6.53 -51.51 6.09
CA ARG A 512 -7.36 -50.68 6.98
C ARG A 512 -6.49 -49.72 7.79
N ARG A 513 -6.84 -48.42 7.77
CA ARG A 513 -6.38 -47.44 8.76
C ARG A 513 -7.18 -47.61 10.05
N ARG A 514 -6.48 -47.74 11.17
CA ARG A 514 -6.92 -47.24 12.48
C ARG A 514 -6.32 -45.86 12.68
#